data_AF-A0A5C7HQ55-F1
#
_entry.id   AF-A0A5C7HQ55-F1
#
_cell.length_a   1.000
_cell.length_b   1.000
_cell.length_c   1.000
_cell.angle_alpha   90.00
_cell.angle_beta   90.00
_cell.angle_gamma   90.00
#
_symmetry.space_group_name_H-M   'P 1'
#
loop_
_entity.id
_entity.type
_entity.pdbx_description
1 polymer ?
#
loop_
_entity_poly.entity_id
_entity_poly.type
_entity_poly.pdbx_seq_one_letter_code
_entity_poly.pdbx_strand_id
1 'polypeptide(L)'
;MGKCPNRKNLGSRDDAVYDEIQKPESEKNPLPFDEDLPGMGQFYCLHCDRYFANVSVRDEHFKTKRHRKRVKEMMGSKPHTQLDADLAAGMGMPDNGPKLMSV
;
A
#
# COMPACT_ATOMS: atom_id res chain seq x y z
N MET A 1 28.98 5.00 7.03
CA MET A 1 27.61 4.53 7.24
C MET A 1 27.08 4.05 5.89
N GLY A 2 27.12 2.76 5.56
CA GLY A 2 26.26 1.71 6.10
C GLY A 2 25.48 1.15 4.91
N LYS A 3 25.94 0.03 4.35
CA LYS A 3 25.48 -0.59 3.10
C LYS A 3 23.95 -0.71 3.07
N CYS A 4 23.26 -0.06 2.11
CA CYS A 4 21.84 -0.28 1.85
C CYS A 4 21.64 -1.72 1.35
N PRO A 5 21.06 -2.64 2.14
CA PRO A 5 20.87 -4.00 1.68
C PRO A 5 19.59 -4.06 0.84
N ASN A 6 19.76 -4.43 -0.43
CA ASN A 6 18.77 -5.08 -1.27
C ASN A 6 17.35 -4.47 -1.33
N ARG A 7 17.19 -3.48 -2.21
CA ARG A 7 15.91 -3.10 -2.80
C ARG A 7 15.43 -4.18 -3.78
N LYS A 8 15.00 -5.34 -3.29
CA LYS A 8 14.33 -6.37 -4.11
C LYS A 8 13.07 -6.88 -3.44
N ASN A 9 12.11 -5.95 -3.43
CA ASN A 9 10.68 -6.10 -3.53
C ASN A 9 10.19 -4.68 -3.26
N LEU A 10 9.95 -3.90 -4.31
CA LEU A 10 9.07 -2.74 -4.21
C LEU A 10 7.69 -3.32 -3.89
N GLY A 11 7.47 -3.69 -2.63
CA GLY A 11 6.12 -3.93 -2.15
C GLY A 11 5.37 -2.64 -2.46
N SER A 12 4.29 -2.77 -3.23
CA SER A 12 3.40 -1.66 -3.54
C SER A 12 3.16 -0.87 -2.26
N ARG A 13 3.53 0.41 -2.29
CA ARG A 13 3.61 1.26 -1.09
C ARG A 13 2.27 1.18 -0.38
N ASP A 14 2.26 0.89 0.92
CA ASP A 14 1.03 0.59 1.68
C ASP A 14 -0.06 1.64 1.50
N ASP A 15 0.36 2.89 1.26
CA ASP A 15 -0.49 4.04 0.90
C ASP A 15 -1.34 3.82 -0.36
N ALA A 16 -0.76 3.24 -1.42
CA ALA A 16 -1.44 3.01 -2.69
C ALA A 16 -2.49 1.90 -2.54
N VAL A 17 -2.13 0.82 -1.87
CA VAL A 17 -3.07 -0.29 -1.60
C VAL A 17 -4.22 0.17 -0.70
N TYR A 18 -3.97 1.06 0.27
CA TYR A 18 -5.01 1.61 1.14
C TYR A 18 -6.05 2.43 0.37
N ASP A 19 -5.61 3.31 -0.55
CA ASP A 19 -6.50 4.11 -1.40
C ASP A 19 -7.40 3.23 -2.28
N GLU A 20 -6.81 2.20 -2.89
CA GLU A 20 -7.51 1.23 -3.74
C GLU A 20 -8.55 0.39 -2.95
N ILE A 21 -8.29 0.11 -1.67
CA ILE A 21 -9.25 -0.60 -0.80
C ILE A 21 -10.42 0.29 -0.37
N GLN A 22 -10.20 1.60 -0.20
CA GLN A 22 -11.26 2.55 0.17
C GLN A 22 -12.21 2.84 -1.00
N LYS A 23 -11.76 2.66 -2.25
CA LYS A 23 -12.62 2.80 -3.42
C LYS A 23 -13.72 1.73 -3.42
N PRO A 24 -14.99 2.10 -3.69
CA PRO A 24 -16.09 1.16 -3.69
C PRO A 24 -15.91 0.09 -4.76
N GLU A 25 -16.35 -1.13 -4.47
CA GLU A 25 -16.21 -2.33 -5.31
C GLU A 25 -16.80 -2.18 -6.73
N SER A 26 -17.66 -1.16 -6.95
CA SER A 26 -18.25 -0.81 -8.24
C SER A 26 -17.25 -0.34 -9.30
N GLU A 27 -16.03 0.06 -8.94
CA GLU A 27 -15.00 0.51 -9.89
C GLU A 27 -13.86 -0.50 -10.08
N LYS A 28 -13.94 -1.69 -9.47
CA LYS A 28 -12.94 -2.73 -9.69
C LYS A 28 -13.13 -3.32 -11.08
N ASN A 29 -12.40 -2.79 -12.04
CA ASN A 29 -12.36 -3.35 -13.39
C ASN A 29 -11.99 -4.83 -13.32
N PRO A 30 -12.66 -5.71 -14.11
CA PRO A 30 -12.28 -7.10 -14.16
C PRO A 30 -10.81 -7.21 -14.56
N LEU A 31 -10.06 -8.03 -13.81
CA LEU A 31 -8.64 -8.22 -14.07
C LEU A 31 -8.45 -8.70 -15.52
N PRO A 32 -7.57 -8.05 -16.30
CA PRO A 32 -7.31 -8.48 -17.67
C PRO A 32 -6.72 -9.88 -17.65
N PHE A 33 -7.15 -10.69 -18.62
CA PHE A 33 -6.55 -11.99 -18.87
C PHE A 33 -5.15 -11.77 -19.43
N ASP A 34 -4.14 -12.22 -18.70
CA ASP A 34 -2.74 -12.05 -19.05
C ASP A 34 -2.01 -13.38 -18.88
N GLU A 35 -1.53 -13.94 -20.00
CA GLU A 35 -0.89 -15.26 -20.07
C GLU A 35 0.53 -15.26 -19.47
N ASP A 36 1.16 -14.10 -19.29
CA ASP A 36 2.50 -13.97 -18.67
C ASP A 36 2.42 -14.08 -17.14
N LEU A 37 1.25 -13.78 -16.56
CA LEU A 37 1.02 -13.78 -15.13
C LEU A 37 0.55 -15.15 -14.61
N PRO A 38 0.97 -15.57 -13.40
CA PRO A 38 0.57 -16.86 -12.85
C PRO A 38 -0.94 -16.89 -12.62
N GLY A 39 -1.58 -17.98 -13.04
CA GLY A 39 -3.04 -18.12 -13.01
C GLY A 39 -3.75 -17.21 -14.01
N MET A 40 -3.06 -16.82 -15.09
CA MET A 40 -3.58 -15.97 -16.17
C MET A 40 -4.03 -14.58 -15.67
N GLY A 41 -3.41 -14.09 -14.60
CA GLY A 41 -3.79 -12.84 -13.93
C GLY A 41 -5.09 -12.89 -13.13
N GLN A 42 -5.81 -14.03 -13.10
CA GLN A 42 -7.17 -14.12 -12.56
C GLN A 42 -7.23 -14.25 -11.03
N PHE A 43 -6.23 -14.86 -10.41
CA PHE A 43 -6.23 -15.11 -8.96
C PHE A 43 -5.29 -14.14 -8.25
N TYR A 44 -5.77 -12.92 -8.00
CA TYR A 44 -4.99 -11.86 -7.37
C TYR A 44 -5.46 -11.52 -5.94
N CYS A 45 -4.54 -11.12 -5.08
CA CYS A 45 -4.85 -10.55 -3.77
C CYS A 45 -4.33 -9.11 -3.69
N LEU A 46 -5.27 -8.15 -3.59
CA LEU A 46 -4.98 -6.73 -3.48
C LEU A 46 -4.17 -6.38 -2.21
N HIS A 47 -4.51 -6.99 -1.06
CA HIS A 47 -3.85 -6.68 0.22
C HIS A 47 -2.36 -7.05 0.24
N CYS A 48 -1.99 -8.09 -0.50
CA CYS A 48 -0.65 -8.66 -0.51
C CYS A 48 0.11 -8.44 -1.82
N ASP A 49 -0.52 -7.77 -2.80
CA ASP A 49 0.03 -7.51 -4.13
C ASP A 49 0.65 -8.78 -4.75
N ARG A 50 -0.15 -9.84 -4.81
CA ARG A 50 0.32 -11.16 -5.23
C ARG A 50 -0.68 -11.91 -6.11
N TYR A 51 -0.17 -12.46 -7.20
CA TYR A 51 -0.87 -13.40 -8.07
C TYR A 51 -0.65 -14.85 -7.65
N PHE A 52 -1.67 -15.69 -7.85
CA PHE A 52 -1.68 -17.10 -7.51
C PHE A 52 -2.02 -17.93 -8.75
N ALA A 53 -1.53 -19.17 -8.79
CA ALA A 53 -1.79 -20.05 -9.93
C ALA A 53 -3.23 -20.57 -9.97
N ASN A 54 -3.85 -20.79 -8.80
CA ASN A 54 -5.16 -21.43 -8.67
C ASN A 54 -6.02 -20.75 -7.60
N VAL A 55 -7.34 -20.89 -7.74
CA VAL A 55 -8.33 -20.42 -6.76
C VAL A 55 -8.11 -21.00 -5.36
N SER A 56 -7.81 -22.30 -5.25
CA SER A 56 -7.62 -22.97 -3.96
C SER A 56 -6.40 -22.43 -3.19
N VAL A 57 -5.32 -22.08 -3.91
CA VAL A 57 -4.10 -21.50 -3.32
C VAL A 57 -4.37 -20.07 -2.82
N ARG A 58 -5.16 -19.30 -3.58
CA ARG A 58 -5.62 -17.97 -3.16
C ARG A 58 -6.50 -18.06 -1.91
N ASP A 59 -7.42 -19.02 -1.84
CA ASP A 59 -8.30 -19.19 -0.68
C ASP A 59 -7.53 -19.68 0.56
N GLU A 60 -6.52 -20.53 0.38
CA GLU A 60 -5.60 -20.89 1.46
C GLU A 60 -4.78 -19.67 1.92
N HIS A 61 -4.32 -18.83 0.98
CA HIS A 61 -3.61 -17.59 1.28
C HIS A 61 -4.42 -16.67 2.21
N PHE A 62 -5.72 -16.50 1.96
CA PHE A 62 -6.60 -15.69 2.82
C PHE A 62 -6.67 -16.19 4.26
N LYS A 63 -6.52 -17.50 4.47
CA LYS A 63 -6.48 -18.12 5.80
C LYS A 63 -5.12 -17.96 6.48
N THR A 64 -4.06 -17.55 5.81
CA THR A 64 -2.74 -17.43 6.44
C THR A 64 -2.68 -16.30 7.47
N LYS A 65 -1.84 -16.45 8.50
CA LYS A 65 -1.62 -15.41 9.52
C LYS A 65 -1.06 -14.11 8.91
N ARG A 66 -0.22 -14.23 7.88
CA ARG A 66 0.37 -13.07 7.17
C ARG A 66 -0.71 -12.22 6.52
N HIS A 67 -1.62 -12.84 5.77
CA HIS A 67 -2.72 -12.13 5.13
C HIS A 67 -3.63 -11.45 6.16
N ARG A 68 -4.05 -12.18 7.20
CA ARG A 68 -4.92 -11.64 8.26
C ARG A 68 -4.31 -10.43 8.98
N LYS A 69 -2.99 -10.47 9.23
CA LYS A 69 -2.26 -9.33 9.79
C LYS A 69 -2.31 -8.12 8.85
N ARG A 70 -2.01 -8.33 7.57
CA ARG A 70 -2.02 -7.31 6.53
C ARG A 70 -3.38 -6.64 6.37
N VAL A 71 -4.46 -7.42 6.36
CA VAL A 71 -5.84 -6.89 6.32
C VAL A 71 -6.12 -6.00 7.52
N LYS A 72 -5.72 -6.42 8.73
CA LYS A 72 -5.89 -5.62 9.95
C LYS A 72 -5.08 -4.33 9.92
N GLU A 73 -3.87 -4.35 9.36
CA GLU A 73 -3.04 -3.16 9.14
C GLU A 73 -3.72 -2.20 8.16
N MET A 74 -4.26 -2.72 7.04
CA MET A 74 -4.94 -1.92 6.01
C MET A 74 -6.33 -1.40 6.43
N MET A 75 -7.02 -2.07 7.35
CA MET A 75 -8.27 -1.58 7.96
C MET A 75 -8.02 -0.64 9.15
N GLY A 76 -6.76 -0.52 9.58
CA GLY A 76 -6.37 0.27 10.75
C GLY A 76 -6.23 1.76 10.43
N SER A 77 -5.37 2.41 11.22
CA SER A 77 -4.99 3.81 11.02
C SER A 77 -4.37 4.02 9.65
N LYS A 78 -4.65 5.18 9.05
CA LYS A 78 -4.09 5.60 7.75
C LYS A 78 -2.57 5.33 7.72
N PRO A 79 -2.05 4.73 6.63
CA PRO A 79 -0.63 4.42 6.53
C PRO A 79 0.23 5.69 6.69
N HIS A 80 1.42 5.50 7.26
CA HIS A 80 2.31 6.59 7.64
C HIS A 80 2.81 7.33 6.39
N THR A 81 2.26 8.51 6.17
CA THR A 81 2.59 9.34 5.01
C THR A 81 3.90 10.10 5.23
N GLN A 82 4.56 10.50 4.14
CA GLN A 82 5.79 11.30 4.19
C GLN A 82 5.60 12.62 4.97
N LEU A 83 4.40 13.20 4.93
CA LEU A 83 4.06 14.42 5.67
C LEU A 83 4.08 14.21 7.18
N ASP A 84 3.68 13.02 7.66
CA ASP A 84 3.71 12.67 9.08
C ASP A 84 5.17 12.54 9.57
N ALA A 85 6.05 11.95 8.74
CA ALA A 85 7.48 11.89 9.02
C ALA A 85 8.15 13.26 9.04
N ASP A 86 7.79 14.13 8.10
CA ASP A 86 8.32 15.49 7.97
C ASP A 86 7.93 16.38 9.16
N LEU A 87 6.67 16.28 9.59
CA LEU A 87 6.17 16.97 10.78
C LEU A 87 6.86 16.46 12.06
N ALA A 88 6.99 15.14 12.22
CA ALA A 88 7.68 14.54 13.36
C ALA A 88 9.20 14.86 13.39
N ALA A 89 9.82 15.03 12.22
CA ALA A 89 11.21 15.43 12.07
C ALA A 89 11.44 16.94 12.29
N GLY A 90 10.38 17.72 12.54
CA GLY A 90 10.47 19.17 12.70
C GLY A 90 10.79 19.92 11.40
N MET A 91 10.56 19.29 10.24
CA MET A 91 10.69 19.87 8.90
C MET A 91 9.37 20.44 8.36
N GLY A 92 8.33 20.50 9.20
CA GLY A 92 7.07 21.11 8.84
C GLY A 92 7.22 22.58 8.43
N MET A 93 6.29 23.04 7.59
CA MET A 93 6.24 24.41 7.04
C MET A 93 6.67 25.43 8.11
N PRO A 94 7.72 26.25 7.88
CA PRO A 94 8.02 27.32 8.79
C PRO A 94 6.80 28.25 8.81
N ASP A 95 6.06 28.25 9.91
CA ASP A 95 5.16 29.32 10.30
C ASP A 95 6.04 30.54 10.58
N ASN A 96 6.64 31.09 9.52
CA ASN A 96 7.16 32.43 9.54
C ASN A 96 5.92 33.30 9.71
N GLY A 97 5.61 33.58 10.97
CA GLY A 97 4.41 34.28 11.42
C GLY A 97 4.14 35.56 10.62
N PRO A 98 2.93 36.13 10.76
CA PRO A 98 2.42 37.19 9.88
C PRO A 98 3.49 38.24 9.64
N LYS A 99 3.82 38.42 8.35
CA LYS A 99 4.86 39.34 7.89
C LYS A 99 4.58 40.69 8.52
N LEU A 100 5.45 41.12 9.44
CA LEU A 100 5.34 42.40 10.12
C LEU A 100 5.32 43.46 9.01
N MET A 101 4.14 43.97 8.69
CA MET A 101 3.99 45.02 7.70
C MET A 101 4.64 46.25 8.32
N SER A 102 5.77 46.67 7.76
CA SER A 102 6.41 47.94 8.13
C SER A 102 5.46 49.06 7.71
N VAL A 103 4.90 49.77 8.68
CA VAL A 103 4.25 51.07 8.49
C VAL A 103 5.30 52.16 8.38
#